data_AF-A0A060CGQ4-F1
#
_entry.id   AF-A0A060CGQ4-F1
#
_cell.length_a   1.000
_cell.length_b   1.000
_cell.length_c   1.000
_cell.angle_alpha   90.00
_cell.angle_beta   90.00
_cell.angle_gamma   90.00
#
_symmetry.space_group_name_H-M   'P 1'
#
loop_
_entity.id
_entity.type
_entity.pdbx_description
1 polymer ?
#
loop_
_entity_poly.entity_id
_entity_poly.type
_entity_poly.pdbx_seq_one_letter_code
_entity_poly.pdbx_strand_id
1 'polypeptide(L)'
;MLPVAMARGATWDPELEERVGDAIGTELRAVGADLTGAVCINLLRHPAWGRAQETYGEDPHHVGEMGAALTRGLQRHVMACVKHFACNSMENARFQVDVEVDDVALHEVYLPHFRRVIDEGAASVMSAYNSVNGEWCGQSHQLLSDVLRDEWGFDG
;
A
#
# COMPACT_ATOMS: atom_id res chain seq x y z
N MET A 1 -19.52 7.34 -0.32
CA MET A 1 -18.31 8.12 -0.68
C MET A 1 -17.69 8.66 0.60
N LEU A 2 -16.41 8.39 0.84
CA LEU A 2 -15.70 8.71 2.09
C LEU A 2 -14.62 9.79 1.87
N PRO A 3 -14.13 10.46 2.93
CA PRO A 3 -12.96 11.34 2.82
C PRO A 3 -11.75 10.61 2.23
N VAL A 4 -10.91 11.33 1.48
CA VAL A 4 -9.68 10.78 0.91
C VAL A 4 -8.74 10.26 1.99
N ALA A 5 -7.87 9.30 1.66
CA ALA A 5 -6.98 8.66 2.62
C ALA A 5 -6.14 9.68 3.41
N MET A 6 -5.66 10.75 2.79
CA MET A 6 -4.89 11.78 3.48
C MET A 6 -5.68 12.49 4.58
N ALA A 7 -6.97 12.77 4.34
CA ALA A 7 -7.83 13.38 5.35
C ALA A 7 -8.15 12.40 6.49
N ARG A 8 -8.23 11.10 6.18
CA ARG A 8 -8.37 10.02 7.18
C ARG A 8 -7.08 9.81 7.97
N GLY A 9 -5.91 9.90 7.33
CA GLY A 9 -4.59 9.86 7.99
C GLY A 9 -4.44 10.97 9.02
N ALA A 10 -4.91 12.17 8.71
CA ALA A 10 -4.88 13.31 9.61
C ALA A 10 -5.67 13.12 10.93
N THR A 11 -6.46 12.07 11.09
CA THR A 11 -7.11 11.75 12.37
C THR A 11 -6.16 11.07 13.37
N TRP A 12 -5.10 10.41 12.88
CA TRP A 12 -4.22 9.56 13.69
C TRP A 12 -4.98 8.50 14.50
N ASP A 13 -6.09 8.00 13.96
CA ASP A 13 -7.01 7.08 14.63
C ASP A 13 -7.17 5.78 13.82
N PRO A 14 -6.34 4.75 14.12
CA PRO A 14 -6.46 3.44 13.47
C PRO A 14 -7.78 2.73 13.75
N GLU A 15 -8.40 2.93 14.92
CA GLU A 15 -9.69 2.29 15.23
C GLU A 15 -10.80 2.86 14.35
N LEU A 16 -10.78 4.17 14.11
CA LEU A 16 -11.67 4.82 13.16
C LEU A 16 -11.44 4.31 11.74
N GLU A 17 -10.18 4.17 11.30
CA GLU A 17 -9.86 3.71 9.96
C GLU A 17 -10.27 2.25 9.72
N GLU A 18 -10.19 1.40 10.75
CA GLU A 18 -10.70 0.02 10.67
C GLU A 18 -12.22 -0.01 10.49
N ARG A 19 -12.96 0.87 11.19
CA ARG A 19 -14.41 1.03 10.98
C ARG A 19 -14.74 1.56 9.59
N VAL A 20 -13.88 2.40 9.03
CA VAL A 20 -14.03 2.85 7.63
C VAL A 20 -13.84 1.66 6.68
N GLY A 21 -12.85 0.80 6.92
CA GLY A 21 -12.65 -0.44 6.16
C GLY A 21 -13.83 -1.39 6.22
N ASP A 22 -14.41 -1.59 7.41
CA ASP A 22 -15.59 -2.42 7.61
C ASP A 22 -16.80 -1.91 6.81
N ALA A 23 -17.04 -0.59 6.81
CA ALA A 23 -18.08 0.05 6.02
C ALA A 23 -17.86 -0.12 4.51
N ILE A 24 -16.63 0.12 4.01
CA ILE A 24 -16.29 -0.08 2.59
C ILE A 24 -16.48 -1.54 2.20
N GLY A 25 -15.95 -2.47 3.00
CA GLY A 25 -16.04 -3.90 2.75
C GLY A 25 -17.49 -4.38 2.66
N THR A 26 -18.34 -3.92 3.58
CA THR A 26 -19.77 -4.23 3.59
C THR A 26 -20.46 -3.76 2.31
N GLU A 27 -20.23 -2.50 1.88
CA GLU A 27 -20.82 -1.96 0.64
C GLU A 27 -20.35 -2.72 -0.60
N LEU A 28 -19.05 -3.04 -0.68
CA LEU A 28 -18.49 -3.81 -1.79
C LEU A 28 -19.08 -5.22 -1.87
N ARG A 29 -19.25 -5.90 -0.74
CA ARG A 29 -19.91 -7.21 -0.70
C ARG A 29 -21.37 -7.15 -1.11
N ALA A 30 -22.09 -6.10 -0.72
CA ALA A 30 -23.47 -5.90 -1.12
C ALA A 30 -23.66 -5.77 -2.65
N VAL A 31 -22.65 -5.29 -3.37
CA VAL A 31 -22.66 -5.23 -4.84
C VAL A 31 -21.97 -6.43 -5.53
N GLY A 32 -21.61 -7.46 -4.76
CA GLY A 32 -21.00 -8.69 -5.27
C GLY A 32 -19.53 -8.55 -5.69
N ALA A 33 -18.81 -7.53 -5.20
CA ALA A 33 -17.38 -7.40 -5.48
C ALA A 33 -16.57 -8.31 -4.57
N ASP A 34 -15.58 -9.02 -5.14
CA ASP A 34 -14.72 -9.97 -4.40
C ASP A 34 -13.39 -9.36 -3.91
N LEU A 35 -12.91 -8.34 -4.60
CA LEU A 35 -11.61 -7.70 -4.37
C LEU A 35 -11.77 -6.18 -4.40
N THR A 36 -11.01 -5.49 -3.56
CA THR A 36 -10.81 -4.05 -3.67
C THR A 36 -9.36 -3.75 -4.05
N GLY A 37 -9.16 -2.82 -4.97
CA GLY A 37 -7.83 -2.29 -5.29
C GLY A 37 -7.30 -1.31 -4.25
N ALA A 38 -7.74 -1.39 -2.99
CA ALA A 38 -7.17 -0.70 -1.83
C ALA A 38 -6.39 -1.73 -1.01
N VAL A 39 -5.24 -1.41 -0.42
CA VAL A 39 -4.87 -0.16 0.27
C VAL A 39 -3.67 0.53 -0.39
N CYS A 40 -3.80 1.81 -0.73
CA CYS A 40 -2.68 2.61 -1.25
C CYS A 40 -1.83 3.15 -0.10
N ILE A 41 -0.58 2.70 0.00
CA ILE A 41 0.33 3.03 1.11
C ILE A 41 1.70 3.53 0.64
N ASN A 42 1.86 3.97 -0.62
CA ASN A 42 3.12 4.61 -1.00
C ASN A 42 3.35 5.89 -0.19
N LEU A 43 4.60 6.13 0.23
CA LEU A 43 4.97 7.35 0.95
C LEU A 43 4.78 8.59 0.09
N LEU A 44 4.33 9.67 0.72
CA LEU A 44 4.36 11.00 0.14
C LEU A 44 5.81 11.54 0.13
N ARG A 45 6.65 11.03 -0.78
CA ARG A 45 8.05 11.47 -0.90
C ARG A 45 8.19 12.92 -1.39
N HIS A 46 7.27 13.37 -2.23
CA HIS A 46 7.27 14.72 -2.78
C HIS A 46 5.84 15.27 -2.82
N PRO A 47 5.59 16.52 -2.36
CA PRO A 47 4.24 17.06 -2.23
C PRO A 47 3.49 17.22 -3.57
N ALA A 48 4.22 17.25 -4.69
CA ALA A 48 3.62 17.31 -6.04
C ALA A 48 3.20 15.93 -6.60
N TRP A 49 3.29 14.84 -5.82
CA TRP A 49 2.79 13.54 -6.27
C TRP A 49 1.28 13.61 -6.50
N GLY A 50 0.83 13.40 -7.75
CA GLY A 50 -0.57 13.59 -8.15
C GLY A 50 -1.59 12.65 -7.47
N ARG A 51 -1.12 11.64 -6.73
CA ARG A 51 -1.94 10.72 -5.94
C ARG A 51 -1.69 10.85 -4.44
N ALA A 52 -1.10 11.95 -3.99
CA ALA A 52 -0.84 12.22 -2.57
C ALA A 52 -2.09 12.03 -1.70
N GLN A 53 -3.28 12.42 -2.20
CA GLN A 53 -4.56 12.25 -1.50
C GLN A 53 -4.95 10.78 -1.26
N GLU A 54 -4.39 9.83 -2.02
CA GLU A 54 -4.70 8.40 -1.91
C GLU A 54 -3.86 7.66 -0.87
N THR A 55 -2.84 8.30 -0.26
CA THR A 55 -2.06 7.75 0.86
C THR A 55 -2.36 8.51 2.16
N TYR A 56 -1.74 8.10 3.27
CA TYR A 56 -1.94 8.71 4.58
C TYR A 56 -0.90 9.79 4.93
N GLY A 57 0.29 9.79 4.32
CA GLY A 57 1.32 10.79 4.61
C GLY A 57 2.72 10.38 4.15
N GLU A 58 3.73 10.98 4.77
CA GLU A 58 5.16 10.79 4.44
C GLU A 58 5.91 9.89 5.43
N ASP A 59 5.31 9.61 6.59
CA ASP A 59 5.93 8.79 7.64
C ASP A 59 5.58 7.29 7.47
N PRO A 60 6.58 6.39 7.36
CA PRO A 60 6.34 4.95 7.18
C PRO A 60 5.54 4.31 8.31
N HIS A 61 5.75 4.71 9.56
CA HIS A 61 5.03 4.11 10.69
C HIS A 61 3.54 4.46 10.64
N HIS A 62 3.23 5.75 10.49
CA HIS A 62 1.85 6.24 10.37
C HIS A 62 1.12 5.62 9.18
N VAL A 63 1.75 5.60 8.00
CA VAL A 63 1.18 4.99 6.79
C VAL A 63 0.93 3.49 6.99
N GLY A 64 1.86 2.79 7.65
CA GLY A 64 1.73 1.37 7.97
C GLY A 64 0.56 1.09 8.92
N GLU A 65 0.42 1.83 10.02
CA GLU A 65 -0.66 1.61 11.00
C GLU A 65 -2.05 1.92 10.42
N MET A 66 -2.18 3.02 9.68
CA MET A 66 -3.45 3.36 9.03
C MET A 66 -3.81 2.36 7.93
N GLY A 67 -2.83 1.93 7.13
CA GLY A 67 -3.03 0.90 6.12
C GLY A 67 -3.41 -0.46 6.71
N ALA A 68 -2.79 -0.84 7.83
CA ALA A 68 -3.06 -2.07 8.57
C ALA A 68 -4.51 -2.09 9.08
N ALA A 69 -4.95 -0.98 9.66
CA ALA A 69 -6.34 -0.79 10.09
C ALA A 69 -7.33 -0.93 8.95
N LEU A 70 -7.08 -0.26 7.82
CA LEU A 70 -7.97 -0.36 6.65
C LEU A 70 -8.04 -1.81 6.14
N THR A 71 -6.91 -2.50 6.07
CA THR A 71 -6.83 -3.92 5.66
C THR A 71 -7.65 -4.82 6.58
N ARG A 72 -7.53 -4.70 7.92
CA ARG A 72 -8.33 -5.51 8.86
C ARG A 72 -9.83 -5.32 8.66
N GLY A 73 -10.29 -4.09 8.45
CA GLY A 73 -11.70 -3.79 8.21
C GLY A 73 -12.19 -4.39 6.88
N LEU A 74 -11.42 -4.21 5.81
CA LEU A 74 -11.74 -4.73 4.48
C LEU A 74 -11.79 -6.25 4.45
N GLN A 75 -10.77 -6.92 5.01
CA GLN A 75 -10.58 -8.38 4.95
C GLN A 75 -11.70 -9.22 5.58
N ARG A 76 -12.51 -8.63 6.45
CA ARG A 76 -13.72 -9.27 7.01
C ARG A 76 -14.77 -9.54 5.93
N HIS A 77 -14.76 -8.73 4.90
CA HIS A 77 -15.74 -8.75 3.82
C HIS A 77 -15.06 -9.11 2.51
N VAL A 78 -14.06 -8.33 2.07
CA VAL A 78 -13.43 -8.38 0.75
C VAL A 78 -11.92 -8.64 0.78
N MET A 79 -11.36 -9.17 -0.32
CA MET A 79 -9.92 -9.27 -0.47
C MET A 79 -9.31 -7.86 -0.59
N ALA A 80 -8.46 -7.50 0.37
CA ALA A 80 -7.65 -6.30 0.32
C ALA A 80 -6.42 -6.51 -0.58
N CYS A 81 -6.06 -5.48 -1.33
CA CYS A 81 -4.96 -5.46 -2.28
C CYS A 81 -4.01 -4.30 -1.98
N VAL A 82 -2.96 -4.55 -1.20
CA VAL A 82 -2.00 -3.51 -0.81
C VAL A 82 -1.21 -3.03 -2.03
N LYS A 83 -1.03 -1.72 -2.18
CA LYS A 83 -0.44 -1.12 -3.38
C LYS A 83 0.31 0.19 -3.12
N HIS A 84 1.20 0.61 -4.00
CA HIS A 84 1.76 -0.10 -5.16
C HIS A 84 3.19 -0.50 -4.80
N PHE A 85 3.46 -1.79 -4.81
CA PHE A 85 4.72 -2.35 -4.34
C PHE A 85 5.79 -2.29 -5.46
N ALA A 86 6.80 -1.43 -5.41
CA ALA A 86 7.12 -0.42 -4.39
C ALA A 86 7.57 0.92 -5.03
N CYS A 87 7.87 1.92 -4.20
CA CYS A 87 8.47 3.21 -4.61
C CYS A 87 7.67 4.07 -5.63
N ASN A 88 6.38 3.84 -5.77
CA ASN A 88 5.51 4.56 -6.70
C ASN A 88 4.97 5.89 -6.13
N SER A 89 5.84 6.89 -6.02
CA SER A 89 5.50 8.21 -5.44
C SER A 89 5.62 9.35 -6.47
N MET A 90 5.50 9.03 -7.76
CA MET A 90 5.64 10.00 -8.87
C MET A 90 4.72 9.62 -10.02
N GLU A 91 3.83 10.52 -10.47
CA GLU A 91 2.87 10.20 -11.54
C GLU A 91 3.39 10.49 -12.95
N ASN A 92 4.10 11.59 -13.13
CA ASN A 92 4.50 12.13 -14.44
C ASN A 92 5.42 11.21 -15.26
N ALA A 93 6.15 10.32 -14.59
CA ALA A 93 7.08 9.38 -15.24
C ALA A 93 6.87 7.93 -14.80
N ARG A 94 5.74 7.59 -14.15
CA ARG A 94 5.52 6.28 -13.49
C ARG A 94 5.68 5.05 -14.38
N PHE A 95 5.58 5.22 -15.69
CA PHE A 95 5.72 4.15 -16.69
C PHE A 95 7.10 4.07 -17.34
N GLN A 96 8.04 4.92 -16.93
CA GLN A 96 9.36 5.08 -17.57
C GLN A 96 10.50 5.25 -16.57
N VAL A 97 10.21 5.76 -15.37
CA VAL A 97 11.22 6.08 -14.37
C VAL A 97 11.79 4.81 -13.74
N ASP A 98 13.12 4.83 -13.58
CA ASP A 98 13.84 3.92 -12.70
C ASP A 98 14.17 4.63 -11.39
N VAL A 99 13.67 4.10 -10.29
CA VAL A 99 13.92 4.64 -8.96
C VAL A 99 15.18 3.99 -8.41
N GLU A 100 16.27 4.75 -8.41
CA GLU A 100 17.50 4.37 -7.72
C GLU A 100 17.36 4.65 -6.23
N VAL A 101 17.51 3.59 -5.42
CA VAL A 101 17.41 3.66 -3.96
C VAL A 101 18.41 2.68 -3.37
N ASP A 102 19.17 3.13 -2.37
CA ASP A 102 20.09 2.25 -1.66
C ASP A 102 19.33 1.23 -0.81
N ASP A 103 19.99 0.10 -0.52
CA ASP A 103 19.41 -1.04 0.18
C ASP A 103 18.86 -0.67 1.56
N VAL A 104 19.58 0.19 2.29
CA VAL A 104 19.15 0.65 3.61
C VAL A 104 17.88 1.48 3.49
N ALA A 105 17.83 2.48 2.61
CA ALA A 105 16.63 3.28 2.41
C ALA A 105 15.44 2.43 1.90
N LEU A 106 15.69 1.45 1.04
CA LEU A 106 14.65 0.53 0.57
C LEU A 106 14.04 -0.23 1.75
N HIS A 107 14.87 -0.88 2.56
CA HIS A 107 14.42 -1.74 3.65
C HIS A 107 13.99 -1.00 4.93
N GLU A 108 14.50 0.22 5.20
CA GLU A 108 14.15 1.00 6.40
C GLU A 108 13.09 2.07 6.16
N VAL A 109 12.83 2.49 4.92
CA VAL A 109 11.87 3.56 4.61
C VAL A 109 10.74 3.08 3.71
N TYR A 110 11.07 2.46 2.58
CA TYR A 110 10.09 2.20 1.51
C TYR A 110 9.32 0.89 1.63
N LEU A 111 9.82 -0.07 2.40
CA LEU A 111 9.22 -1.38 2.58
C LEU A 111 8.53 -1.64 3.93
N PRO A 112 8.91 -1.03 5.07
CA PRO A 112 8.35 -1.40 6.38
C PRO A 112 6.83 -1.28 6.49
N HIS A 113 6.23 -0.27 5.86
CA HIS A 113 4.78 -0.08 5.88
C HIS A 113 4.04 -1.14 5.05
N PHE A 114 4.64 -1.66 3.97
CA PHE A 114 4.08 -2.81 3.25
C PHE A 114 4.10 -4.06 4.12
N ARG A 115 5.24 -4.36 4.75
CA ARG A 115 5.35 -5.48 5.69
C ARG A 115 4.31 -5.40 6.80
N ARG A 116 4.18 -4.23 7.43
CA ARG A 116 3.20 -3.97 8.49
C ARG A 116 1.76 -4.30 8.07
N VAL A 117 1.39 -3.99 6.83
CA VAL A 117 0.04 -4.26 6.28
C VAL A 117 -0.11 -5.73 5.88
N ILE A 118 0.94 -6.35 5.36
CA ILE A 118 0.96 -7.77 5.01
C ILE A 118 0.80 -8.65 6.27
N ASP A 119 1.46 -8.29 7.36
CA ASP A 119 1.36 -8.98 8.67
C ASP A 119 -0.08 -8.99 9.24
N GLU A 120 -0.99 -8.16 8.70
CA GLU A 120 -2.42 -8.11 9.07
C GLU A 120 -3.32 -8.91 8.11
N GLY A 121 -2.73 -9.69 7.21
CA GLY A 121 -3.45 -10.60 6.32
C GLY A 121 -4.05 -9.93 5.08
N ALA A 122 -3.36 -8.96 4.48
CA ALA A 122 -3.72 -8.49 3.14
C ALA A 122 -3.76 -9.69 2.17
N ALA A 123 -4.85 -9.87 1.42
CA ALA A 123 -5.02 -11.04 0.55
C ALA A 123 -4.23 -10.97 -0.77
N SER A 124 -3.78 -9.79 -1.18
CA SER A 124 -3.05 -9.60 -2.44
C SER A 124 -2.16 -8.36 -2.39
N VAL A 125 -1.16 -8.33 -3.28
CA VAL A 125 -0.25 -7.19 -3.46
C VAL A 125 -0.31 -6.77 -4.94
N MET A 126 -0.47 -5.48 -5.20
CA MET A 126 -0.36 -4.91 -6.55
C MET A 126 1.00 -4.26 -6.73
N SER A 127 1.77 -4.75 -7.70
CA SER A 127 3.06 -4.18 -8.06
C SER A 127 2.92 -2.77 -8.63
N ALA A 128 3.96 -1.96 -8.45
CA ALA A 128 4.08 -0.64 -9.04
C ALA A 128 4.36 -0.69 -10.55
N TYR A 129 4.15 0.45 -11.22
CA TYR A 129 4.47 0.61 -12.64
C TYR A 129 5.93 0.92 -12.90
N ASN A 130 6.63 1.62 -12.01
CA ASN A 130 8.03 2.03 -12.19
C ASN A 130 9.00 0.84 -12.06
N SER A 131 10.24 1.04 -12.48
CA SER A 131 11.34 0.16 -12.07
C SER A 131 11.99 0.66 -10.78
N VAL A 132 12.65 -0.26 -10.08
CA VAL A 132 13.48 0.02 -8.91
C VAL A 132 14.82 -0.65 -9.16
N ASN A 133 15.92 0.11 -9.05
CA ASN A 133 17.28 -0.38 -9.23
C ASN A 133 17.48 -1.22 -10.52
N GLY A 134 16.88 -0.78 -11.63
CA GLY A 134 17.06 -1.38 -12.96
C GLY A 134 16.04 -2.45 -13.35
N GLU A 135 15.09 -2.82 -12.48
CA GLU A 135 14.10 -3.86 -12.76
C GLU A 135 12.66 -3.38 -12.52
N TRP A 136 11.76 -3.63 -13.48
CA TRP A 136 10.34 -3.28 -13.36
C TRP A 136 9.69 -4.00 -12.18
N CYS A 137 8.95 -3.27 -11.34
CA CYS A 137 8.36 -3.86 -10.13
C CYS A 137 7.46 -5.07 -10.42
N GLY A 138 6.73 -5.06 -11.54
CA GLY A 138 5.85 -6.17 -11.95
C GLY A 138 6.57 -7.46 -12.35
N GLN A 139 7.89 -7.44 -12.50
CA GLN A 139 8.70 -8.63 -12.80
C GLN A 139 9.90 -8.77 -11.86
N SER A 140 9.99 -7.96 -10.80
CA SER A 140 11.21 -7.91 -10.00
C SER A 140 11.37 -9.13 -9.12
N HIS A 141 12.46 -9.89 -9.32
CA HIS A 141 12.75 -11.06 -8.49
C HIS A 141 13.04 -10.64 -7.04
N GLN A 142 13.85 -9.58 -6.88
CA GLN A 142 14.19 -9.04 -5.56
C GLN A 142 12.94 -8.66 -4.77
N LEU A 143 12.02 -7.91 -5.37
CA LEU A 143 10.83 -7.46 -4.65
C LEU A 143 9.81 -8.59 -4.46
N LEU A 144 9.44 -9.31 -5.54
CA LEU A 144 8.28 -10.21 -5.53
C LEU A 144 8.58 -11.62 -5.02
N SER A 145 9.84 -12.06 -5.07
CA SER A 145 10.28 -13.36 -4.57
C SER A 145 11.07 -13.19 -3.29
N ASP A 146 12.26 -12.57 -3.37
CA ASP A 146 13.21 -12.56 -2.27
C ASP A 146 12.63 -11.84 -1.04
N VAL A 147 12.16 -10.59 -1.21
CA VAL A 147 11.56 -9.82 -0.11
C VAL A 147 10.15 -10.32 0.23
N LEU A 148 9.23 -10.32 -0.73
CA LEU A 148 7.82 -10.52 -0.44
C LEU A 148 7.50 -11.97 0.01
N ARG A 149 8.07 -12.97 -0.66
CA ARG A 149 7.75 -14.39 -0.39
C ARG A 149 8.75 -15.03 0.55
N ASP A 150 10.06 -14.91 0.28
CA ASP A 150 11.07 -15.65 1.03
C ASP A 150 11.38 -15.00 2.39
N GLU A 151 11.50 -13.68 2.45
CA GLU A 151 11.76 -12.96 3.72
C GLU A 151 10.48 -12.73 4.55
N TRP A 152 9.37 -12.31 3.91
CA TRP A 152 8.15 -11.95 4.63
C TRP A 152 7.13 -13.09 4.72
N GLY A 153 7.29 -14.15 3.93
CA GLY A 153 6.39 -15.30 3.98
C GLY A 153 4.99 -15.03 3.41
N PHE A 154 4.84 -14.08 2.49
CA PHE A 154 3.54 -13.76 1.90
C PHE A 154 2.98 -14.94 1.09
N ASP A 155 1.77 -15.39 1.44
CA ASP A 155 1.11 -16.58 0.91
C ASP A 155 -0.02 -16.30 -0.10
N GLY A 156 -0.30 -15.02 -0.38
CA GLY A 156 -1.25 -14.58 -1.41
C GLY A 156 -0.72 -14.55 -2.85
#